data_AF-A0A367B0V2-F1
#
_entry.id   AF-A0A367B0V2-F1
#
_cell.length_a   1.000
_cell.length_b   1.000
_cell.length_c   1.000
_cell.angle_alpha   90.00
_cell.angle_beta   90.00
_cell.angle_gamma   90.00
#
_symmetry.space_group_name_H-M   'P 1'
#
loop_
_entity.id
_entity.type
_entity.pdbx_description
1 polymer ?
#
loop_
_entity_poly.entity_id
_entity_poly.type
_entity_poly.pdbx_seq_one_letter_code
_entity_poly.pdbx_strand_id
1 'polypeptide(L)'
;MCRQELVRADLEEVPGALVGQEAHIIARSPGGPRYEPLAPKVRDGYANLILLCANDHTEVDAQPTRYTVEHLRAIKHRHEQWVAARLDGGDSVSEDGTLATLILSGDDLWPLLAGALGWQIGMPEALSDEDADLIDESMQLFTDWCDISSDVEAQGFRSVRDAKRSLTGQLNQMAAAGFVVLGGRREAALGAGVTGPVVVLEVVRPEGLEALRVSVPGGAAAPGDMR
;
A
#
# COMPACT_ATOMS: atom_id res chain seq x y z
N MET A 1 1.74 12.42 -1.48
CA MET A 1 2.48 12.18 -2.73
C MET A 1 1.70 11.24 -3.60
N CYS A 2 1.70 11.53 -4.89
CA CYS A 2 1.02 10.76 -5.90
C CYS A 2 1.66 9.37 -6.06
N ARG A 3 0.88 8.42 -6.57
CA ARG A 3 1.33 7.06 -6.92
C ARG A 3 1.30 6.88 -8.44
N GLN A 4 1.64 7.94 -9.17
CA GLN A 4 1.65 7.92 -10.63
C GLN A 4 2.93 7.28 -11.13
N GLU A 5 2.87 6.67 -12.30
CA GLU A 5 4.07 6.22 -12.99
C GLU A 5 4.98 7.42 -13.25
N LEU A 6 6.28 7.27 -12.95
CA LEU A 6 7.29 8.32 -13.13
C LEU A 6 8.13 8.12 -14.39
N VAL A 7 7.86 7.07 -15.13
CA VAL A 7 8.36 6.82 -16.48
C VAL A 7 7.15 6.81 -17.42
N ARG A 8 7.35 7.27 -18.65
CA ARG A 8 6.37 7.13 -19.73
C ARG A 8 6.93 6.13 -20.72
N ALA A 9 6.11 5.16 -21.10
CA ALA A 9 6.46 4.20 -22.13
C ALA A 9 6.69 4.89 -23.48
N ASP A 10 7.41 4.19 -24.36
CA ASP A 10 7.55 4.58 -25.76
C ASP A 10 6.17 4.60 -26.43
N LEU A 11 5.97 5.57 -27.33
CA LEU A 11 4.78 5.65 -28.18
C LEU A 11 5.20 5.63 -29.64
N GLU A 12 5.08 4.46 -30.28
CA GLU A 12 5.52 4.22 -31.65
C GLU A 12 6.99 4.62 -31.86
N GLU A 13 7.25 5.73 -32.54
CA GLU A 13 8.59 6.27 -32.83
C GLU A 13 9.02 7.34 -31.80
N VAL A 14 8.21 7.64 -30.79
CA VAL A 14 8.51 8.61 -29.73
C VAL A 14 9.11 7.89 -28.53
N PRO A 15 10.40 8.14 -28.20
CA PRO A 15 11.02 7.58 -27.02
C PRO A 15 10.28 8.03 -25.74
N GLY A 16 10.17 7.11 -24.79
CA GLY A 16 9.64 7.33 -23.47
C GLY A 16 10.44 8.39 -22.69
N ALA A 17 9.86 8.84 -21.58
CA ALA A 17 10.42 9.94 -20.80
C ALA A 17 10.40 9.63 -19.30
N LEU A 18 11.51 9.92 -18.63
CA LEU A 18 11.55 10.01 -17.17
C LEU A 18 10.91 11.33 -16.75
N VAL A 19 9.74 11.26 -16.11
CA VAL A 19 9.01 12.42 -15.57
C VAL A 19 9.16 12.56 -14.06
N GLY A 20 9.87 11.61 -13.42
CA GLY A 20 10.29 11.68 -12.03
C GLY A 20 11.53 12.57 -11.83
N GLN A 21 11.65 13.13 -10.63
CA GLN A 21 12.75 13.97 -10.19
C GLN A 21 13.25 13.49 -8.83
N GLU A 22 14.56 13.38 -8.69
CA GLU A 22 15.20 13.17 -7.40
C GLU A 22 15.13 14.47 -6.59
N ALA A 23 14.54 14.38 -5.40
CA ALA A 23 14.43 15.49 -4.47
C ALA A 23 15.24 15.20 -3.21
N HIS A 24 15.98 16.20 -2.73
CA HIS A 24 16.66 16.12 -1.45
C HIS A 24 15.67 16.38 -0.32
N ILE A 25 15.61 15.47 0.66
CA ILE A 25 14.83 15.65 1.89
C ILE A 25 15.40 16.84 2.69
N ILE A 26 16.72 16.88 2.85
CA ILE A 26 17.50 18.01 3.38
C ILE A 26 18.24 18.66 2.23
N ALA A 27 17.94 19.93 1.93
CA ALA A 27 18.44 20.61 0.73
C ALA A 27 19.96 20.57 0.55
N ARG A 28 20.36 20.54 -0.73
CA ARG A 28 21.76 20.48 -1.15
C ARG A 28 22.55 21.75 -0.82
N SER A 29 21.92 22.91 -1.00
CA SER A 29 22.58 24.22 -0.93
C SER A 29 22.11 25.03 0.28
N PRO A 30 23.01 25.81 0.92
CA PRO A 30 22.61 26.79 1.93
C PRO A 30 21.48 27.70 1.43
N GLY A 31 20.47 27.92 2.26
CA GLY A 31 19.29 28.71 1.90
C GLY A 31 18.19 27.94 1.14
N GLY A 32 18.42 26.66 0.82
CA GLY A 32 17.40 25.78 0.27
C GLY A 32 16.39 25.28 1.33
N PRO A 33 15.27 24.68 0.90
CA PRO A 33 14.24 24.14 1.80
C PRO A 33 14.82 23.12 2.79
N ARG A 34 14.55 23.30 4.09
CA ARG A 34 15.03 22.39 5.16
C ARG A 34 16.55 22.21 5.19
N TYR A 35 17.33 23.20 4.72
CA TYR A 35 18.79 23.07 4.68
C TYR A 35 19.38 22.85 6.09
N GLU A 36 20.23 21.83 6.18
CA GLU A 36 21.09 21.59 7.34
C GLU A 36 22.53 21.25 6.89
N PRO A 37 23.55 21.60 7.69
CA PRO A 37 24.93 21.23 7.40
C PRO A 37 25.11 19.71 7.53
N LEU A 38 25.26 19.03 6.39
CA LEU A 38 25.52 17.59 6.28
C LEU A 38 26.85 17.34 5.58
N ALA A 39 27.48 16.21 5.92
CA ALA A 39 28.64 15.72 5.18
C ALA A 39 28.24 15.40 3.72
N PRO A 40 29.11 15.67 2.72
CA PRO A 40 28.76 15.50 1.30
C PRO A 40 28.20 14.11 0.95
N LYS A 41 28.79 13.04 1.53
CA LYS A 41 28.34 11.65 1.32
C LYS A 41 26.94 11.37 1.84
N VAL A 42 26.52 12.05 2.91
CA VAL A 42 25.18 11.91 3.50
C VAL A 42 24.18 12.75 2.71
N ARG A 43 24.61 13.93 2.24
CA ARG A 43 23.79 14.87 1.48
C ARG A 43 23.31 14.29 0.16
N ASP A 44 24.19 13.69 -0.63
CA ASP A 44 23.83 13.03 -1.89
C ASP A 44 23.58 11.52 -1.70
N GLY A 45 23.43 11.06 -0.44
CA GLY A 45 23.18 9.67 -0.13
C GLY A 45 21.71 9.29 -0.29
N TYR A 46 21.45 8.03 -0.65
CA TYR A 46 20.10 7.46 -0.83
C TYR A 46 19.12 7.77 0.32
N ALA A 47 19.60 7.75 1.56
CA ALA A 47 18.76 8.06 2.73
C ALA A 47 18.22 9.50 2.75
N ASN A 48 18.85 10.42 2.01
CA ASN A 48 18.45 11.82 1.89
C ASN A 48 17.73 12.13 0.57
N LEU A 49 17.51 11.14 -0.30
CA LEU A 49 16.84 11.32 -1.59
C LEU A 49 15.45 10.67 -1.57
N ILE A 50 14.49 11.30 -2.23
CA ILE A 50 13.16 10.77 -2.50
C ILE A 50 12.78 11.06 -3.96
N LEU A 51 12.17 10.09 -4.65
CA LEU A 51 11.80 10.23 -6.06
C LEU A 51 10.34 10.69 -6.19
N LEU A 52 10.13 11.84 -6.83
CA LEU A 52 8.83 12.53 -6.90
C LEU A 52 8.45 12.86 -8.34
N CYS A 53 7.16 13.09 -8.62
CA CYS A 53 6.79 13.79 -9.85
C CYS A 53 7.11 15.29 -9.73
N ALA A 54 7.21 16.00 -10.86
CA ALA A 54 7.55 17.42 -10.88
C ALA A 54 6.58 18.29 -10.04
N ASN A 55 5.30 17.95 -10.00
CA ASN A 55 4.29 18.67 -9.21
C ASN A 55 4.53 18.50 -7.71
N ASP A 56 4.68 17.26 -7.26
CA ASP A 56 4.94 16.94 -5.86
C ASP A 56 6.29 17.53 -5.41
N HIS A 57 7.32 17.47 -6.26
CA HIS A 57 8.62 18.08 -5.98
C HIS A 57 8.50 19.60 -5.76
N THR A 58 7.78 20.29 -6.64
CA THR A 58 7.51 21.73 -6.51
C THR A 58 6.76 22.04 -5.21
N GLU A 59 5.74 21.23 -4.87
CA GLU A 59 4.94 21.42 -3.67
C GLU A 59 5.77 21.28 -2.39
N VAL A 60 6.60 20.23 -2.30
CA VAL A 60 7.40 19.98 -1.09
C VAL A 60 8.45 21.06 -0.86
N ASP A 61 9.06 21.59 -1.91
CA ASP A 61 10.04 22.67 -1.81
C ASP A 61 9.40 24.00 -1.45
N ALA A 62 8.20 24.28 -1.97
CA ALA A 62 7.46 25.50 -1.65
C ALA A 62 6.90 25.51 -0.21
N GLN A 63 6.70 24.35 0.41
CA GLN A 63 6.05 24.23 1.73
C GLN A 63 6.89 23.47 2.77
N PRO A 64 8.09 23.97 3.14
CA PRO A 64 9.01 23.26 4.04
C PRO A 64 8.50 23.11 5.49
N THR A 65 7.56 23.96 5.92
CA THR A 65 6.91 23.84 7.23
C THR A 65 5.87 22.72 7.29
N ARG A 66 5.23 22.40 6.15
CA ARG A 66 4.28 21.29 6.01
C ARG A 66 4.99 19.96 5.74
N TYR A 67 5.98 20.00 4.87
CA TYR A 67 6.81 18.86 4.49
C TYR A 67 8.13 18.96 5.23
N THR A 68 8.12 18.64 6.54
CA THR A 68 9.35 18.60 7.35
C THR A 68 10.22 17.40 6.95
N VAL A 69 11.46 17.37 7.43
CA VAL A 69 12.40 16.25 7.20
C VAL A 69 11.81 14.93 7.67
N GLU A 70 11.19 14.91 8.86
CA GLU A 70 10.57 13.72 9.45
C GLU A 70 9.38 13.25 8.61
N HIS A 71 8.56 14.19 8.15
CA HIS A 71 7.38 13.87 7.34
C HIS A 71 7.80 13.27 5.98
N LEU A 72 8.80 13.85 5.31
CA LEU A 72 9.32 13.32 4.05
C LEU A 72 9.98 11.95 4.23
N ARG A 73 10.71 11.73 5.33
CA ARG A 73 11.26 10.39 5.68
C ARG A 73 10.14 9.37 5.88
N ALA A 74 9.07 9.73 6.57
CA ALA A 74 7.91 8.86 6.75
C ALA A 74 7.22 8.53 5.42
N ILE A 75 7.09 9.51 4.51
CA ILE A 75 6.56 9.28 3.17
C ILE A 75 7.46 8.32 2.37
N LYS A 76 8.78 8.58 2.35
CA LYS A 76 9.77 7.71 1.69
C LYS A 76 9.67 6.28 2.21
N HIS A 77 9.73 6.11 3.54
CA HIS A 77 9.71 4.80 4.18
C HIS A 77 8.46 4.00 3.84
N ARG A 78 7.28 4.62 3.94
CA ARG A 78 6.00 3.99 3.59
C ARG A 78 5.94 3.60 2.11
N HIS A 79 6.47 4.44 1.22
CA HIS A 79 6.52 4.12 -0.20
C HIS A 79 7.45 2.93 -0.47
N GLU A 80 8.61 2.89 0.17
CA GLU A 80 9.58 1.80 0.01
C GLU A 80 9.04 0.47 0.53
N GLN A 81 8.34 0.48 1.67
CA GLN A 81 7.63 -0.70 2.16
C GLN A 81 6.58 -1.17 1.16
N TRP A 82 5.79 -0.25 0.60
CA TRP A 82 4.78 -0.54 -0.40
C TRP A 82 5.37 -1.14 -1.69
N VAL A 83 6.53 -0.64 -2.14
CA VAL A 83 7.27 -1.18 -3.30
C VAL A 83 7.86 -2.55 -2.96
N ALA A 84 8.54 -2.69 -1.82
CA ALA A 84 9.15 -3.96 -1.40
C ALA A 84 8.10 -5.07 -1.31
N ALA A 85 6.94 -4.79 -0.72
CA ALA A 85 5.83 -5.73 -0.66
C ALA A 85 5.32 -6.18 -2.05
N ARG A 86 5.49 -5.35 -3.09
CA ARG A 86 5.10 -5.66 -4.48
C ARG A 86 6.19 -6.38 -5.27
N LEU A 87 7.45 -6.09 -5.00
CA LEU A 87 8.59 -6.72 -5.67
C LEU A 87 8.92 -8.10 -5.07
N ASP A 88 8.72 -8.29 -3.76
CA ASP A 88 8.92 -9.57 -3.08
C ASP A 88 7.78 -10.58 -3.34
N GLY A 89 6.63 -10.10 -3.86
CA GLY A 89 5.49 -10.91 -4.30
C GLY A 89 5.61 -11.35 -5.76
N GLY A 90 6.74 -11.97 -6.12
CA GLY A 90 7.04 -12.40 -7.49
C GLY A 90 5.87 -13.12 -8.18
N ASP A 91 5.60 -12.70 -9.42
CA ASP A 91 4.69 -13.26 -10.42
C ASP A 91 3.94 -14.55 -10.02
N SER A 92 2.89 -14.40 -9.22
CA SER A 92 1.76 -15.32 -9.23
C SER A 92 0.52 -14.53 -9.65
N VAL A 93 0.50 -14.11 -10.90
CA VAL A 93 -0.75 -13.76 -11.57
C VAL A 93 -1.49 -15.08 -11.78
N SER A 94 -2.31 -15.46 -10.80
CA SER A 94 -3.46 -16.33 -11.08
C SER A 94 -4.39 -15.55 -12.00
N GLU A 95 -5.01 -16.21 -12.98
CA GLU A 95 -5.81 -15.56 -14.04
C GLU A 95 -7.09 -14.83 -13.54
N ASP A 96 -7.29 -14.71 -12.22
CA ASP A 96 -8.31 -13.92 -11.50
C ASP A 96 -7.71 -13.06 -10.34
N GLY A 97 -6.39 -12.85 -10.35
CA GLY A 97 -5.58 -12.47 -9.18
C GLY A 97 -5.79 -11.04 -8.67
N THR A 98 -6.39 -10.92 -7.49
CA THR A 98 -6.32 -9.69 -6.69
C THR A 98 -4.91 -9.54 -6.15
N LEU A 99 -4.21 -8.46 -6.50
CA LEU A 99 -2.93 -8.11 -5.87
C LEU A 99 -3.17 -7.82 -4.38
N ALA A 100 -2.95 -8.80 -3.52
CA ALA A 100 -3.01 -8.63 -2.07
C ALA A 100 -1.76 -7.86 -1.62
N THR A 101 -1.94 -6.61 -1.19
CA THR A 101 -0.87 -5.78 -0.62
C THR A 101 -0.91 -5.87 0.90
N LEU A 102 0.24 -5.68 1.53
CA LEU A 102 0.30 -5.50 2.98
C LEU A 102 -0.46 -4.23 3.40
N ILE A 103 -1.34 -4.35 4.39
CA ILE A 103 -2.15 -3.26 4.92
C ILE A 103 -1.58 -2.86 6.28
N LEU A 104 -0.87 -1.72 6.31
CA LEU A 104 -0.17 -1.26 7.51
C LEU A 104 -0.86 -0.07 8.19
N SER A 105 -1.76 0.61 7.48
CA SER A 105 -2.41 1.81 7.99
C SER A 105 -3.79 2.04 7.36
N GLY A 106 -4.57 2.94 7.96
CA GLY A 106 -5.81 3.41 7.37
C GLY A 106 -5.62 4.14 6.03
N ASP A 107 -4.43 4.66 5.73
CA ASP A 107 -4.11 5.18 4.39
C ASP A 107 -4.04 4.07 3.33
N ASP A 108 -3.73 2.83 3.74
CA ASP A 108 -3.69 1.66 2.86
C ASP A 108 -5.06 1.00 2.76
N LEU A 109 -5.81 0.95 3.87
CA LEU A 109 -7.11 0.29 3.96
C LEU A 109 -8.25 1.15 3.39
N TRP A 110 -8.31 2.45 3.71
CA TRP A 110 -9.41 3.34 3.30
C TRP A 110 -9.74 3.30 1.80
N PRO A 111 -8.76 3.33 0.87
CA PRO A 111 -9.04 3.27 -0.56
C PRO A 111 -9.65 1.93 -1.01
N LEU A 112 -9.44 0.85 -0.25
CA LEU A 112 -10.08 -0.43 -0.50
C LEU A 112 -11.53 -0.41 -0.03
N LEU A 113 -11.78 0.14 1.17
CA LEU A 113 -13.11 0.18 1.80
C LEU A 113 -14.09 1.11 1.10
N ALA A 114 -13.63 2.31 0.73
CA ALA A 114 -14.54 3.35 0.23
C ALA A 114 -15.30 2.89 -1.03
N GLY A 115 -16.63 2.83 -0.90
CA GLY A 115 -17.54 2.40 -1.95
C GLY A 115 -17.44 0.92 -2.31
N ALA A 116 -16.93 0.06 -1.43
CA ALA A 116 -17.04 -1.39 -1.58
C ALA A 116 -18.47 -1.87 -1.28
N LEU A 117 -18.91 -2.93 -1.96
CA LEU A 117 -20.25 -3.50 -1.84
C LEU A 117 -20.26 -4.85 -1.13
N GLY A 118 -19.11 -5.34 -0.69
CA GLY A 118 -19.00 -6.62 0.00
C GLY A 118 -17.57 -6.99 0.36
N TRP A 119 -17.44 -8.14 1.02
CA TRP A 119 -16.19 -8.63 1.59
C TRP A 119 -15.93 -10.09 1.23
N GLN A 120 -14.66 -10.42 1.11
CA GLN A 120 -14.15 -11.77 1.16
C GLN A 120 -13.01 -11.79 2.18
N ILE A 121 -13.14 -12.60 3.22
CA ILE A 121 -12.19 -12.61 4.33
C ILE A 121 -11.64 -14.03 4.49
N GLY A 122 -10.32 -14.17 4.44
CA GLY A 122 -9.59 -15.35 4.88
C GLY A 122 -9.04 -15.14 6.29
N MET A 123 -9.16 -16.17 7.13
CA MET A 123 -8.76 -16.12 8.54
C MET A 123 -7.83 -17.29 8.87
N PRO A 124 -6.94 -17.15 9.87
CA PRO A 124 -6.12 -18.26 10.33
C PRO A 124 -6.98 -19.36 10.94
N GLU A 125 -6.59 -20.60 10.74
CA GLU A 125 -7.18 -21.73 11.47
C GLU A 125 -6.67 -21.75 12.93
N ALA A 126 -7.47 -22.34 13.83
CA ALA A 126 -7.11 -22.57 15.23
C ALA A 126 -6.71 -21.30 16.02
N LEU A 127 -7.57 -20.29 16.00
CA LEU A 127 -7.46 -19.09 16.83
C LEU A 127 -7.80 -19.39 18.30
N SER A 128 -7.15 -18.68 19.21
CA SER A 128 -7.64 -18.59 20.60
C SER A 128 -8.89 -17.72 20.66
N ASP A 129 -9.71 -17.86 21.71
CA ASP A 129 -10.90 -17.03 21.90
C ASP A 129 -10.55 -15.52 21.91
N GLU A 130 -9.43 -15.16 22.55
CA GLU A 130 -8.93 -13.76 22.59
C GLU A 130 -8.55 -13.24 21.19
N ASP A 131 -7.87 -14.06 20.39
CA ASP A 131 -7.50 -13.69 19.02
C ASP A 131 -8.73 -13.56 18.11
N ALA A 132 -9.70 -14.47 18.28
CA ALA A 132 -10.94 -14.45 17.51
C ALA A 132 -11.74 -13.19 17.82
N ASP A 133 -11.91 -12.85 19.10
CA ASP A 133 -12.59 -11.62 19.54
C ASP A 133 -11.90 -10.37 18.95
N LEU A 134 -10.57 -10.32 18.96
CA LEU A 134 -9.82 -9.19 18.38
C LEU A 134 -10.06 -9.06 16.88
N ILE A 135 -10.05 -10.17 16.14
CA ILE A 135 -10.29 -10.14 14.70
C ILE A 135 -11.73 -9.74 14.41
N ASP A 136 -12.71 -10.27 15.15
CA ASP A 136 -14.12 -9.93 14.99
C ASP A 136 -14.38 -8.44 15.28
N GLU A 137 -13.81 -7.88 16.35
CA GLU A 137 -13.85 -6.44 16.63
C GLU A 137 -13.23 -5.63 15.48
N SER A 138 -12.11 -6.11 14.95
CA SER A 138 -11.43 -5.45 13.83
C SER A 138 -12.29 -5.43 12.56
N MET A 139 -12.91 -6.57 12.22
CA MET A 139 -13.76 -6.69 11.04
C MET A 139 -15.05 -5.89 11.18
N GLN A 140 -15.63 -5.83 12.38
CA GLN A 140 -16.78 -4.99 12.67
C GLN A 140 -16.44 -3.52 12.46
N LEU A 141 -15.32 -3.04 13.00
CA LEU A 141 -14.88 -1.66 12.79
C LEU A 141 -14.66 -1.33 11.31
N PHE A 142 -14.07 -2.26 10.55
CA PHE A 142 -13.82 -2.05 9.12
C PHE A 142 -15.13 -1.98 8.33
N THR A 143 -16.11 -2.81 8.69
CA THR A 143 -17.46 -2.81 8.12
C THR A 143 -18.20 -1.52 8.44
N ASP A 144 -18.17 -1.09 9.71
CA ASP A 144 -18.80 0.16 10.13
C ASP A 144 -18.30 1.35 9.31
N TRP A 145 -16.97 1.46 9.13
CA TRP A 145 -16.38 2.52 8.30
C TRP A 145 -16.70 2.38 6.80
N CYS A 146 -16.80 1.15 6.29
CA CYS A 146 -17.17 0.89 4.90
C CYS A 146 -18.60 1.35 4.60
N ASP A 147 -19.55 0.99 5.48
CA ASP A 147 -20.97 1.30 5.33
C ASP A 147 -21.25 2.80 5.30
N ILE A 148 -20.51 3.59 6.08
CA ILE A 148 -20.66 5.05 6.12
C ILE A 148 -19.63 5.79 5.25
N SER A 149 -18.83 5.08 4.45
CA SER A 149 -17.68 5.67 3.75
C SER A 149 -18.08 6.84 2.85
N SER A 150 -19.19 6.74 2.12
CA SER A 150 -19.71 7.82 1.27
C SER A 150 -20.05 9.08 2.06
N ASP A 151 -20.66 8.92 3.24
CA ASP A 151 -21.07 10.03 4.09
C ASP A 151 -19.86 10.69 4.74
N VAL A 152 -18.88 9.89 5.14
CA VAL A 152 -17.60 10.37 5.68
C VAL A 152 -16.83 11.18 4.64
N GLU A 153 -16.81 10.75 3.38
CA GLU A 153 -16.21 11.53 2.29
C GLU A 153 -16.97 12.84 2.02
N ALA A 154 -18.30 12.80 2.06
CA ALA A 154 -19.15 13.98 1.88
C ALA A 154 -18.97 15.03 3.02
N GLN A 155 -18.67 14.59 4.24
CA GLN A 155 -18.37 15.47 5.38
C GLN A 155 -16.99 16.15 5.29
N GLY A 156 -16.13 15.67 4.39
CA GLY A 156 -14.86 16.31 4.03
C GLY A 156 -13.62 15.76 4.72
N PHE A 157 -12.47 16.37 4.40
CA PHE A 157 -11.14 15.80 4.67
C PHE A 157 -10.81 15.51 6.14
N ARG A 158 -11.49 16.17 7.10
CA ARG A 158 -11.28 15.91 8.53
C ARG A 158 -11.90 14.57 8.94
N SER A 159 -13.15 14.32 8.56
CA SER A 159 -13.85 13.06 8.86
C SER A 159 -13.12 11.87 8.25
N VAL A 160 -12.65 11.99 7.00
CA VAL A 160 -11.82 10.96 6.34
C VAL A 160 -10.52 10.70 7.12
N ARG A 161 -9.87 11.75 7.64
CA ARG A 161 -8.64 11.59 8.43
C ARG A 161 -8.91 10.90 9.77
N ASP A 162 -10.02 11.21 10.41
CA ASP A 162 -10.41 10.61 11.69
C ASP A 162 -10.75 9.12 11.50
N ALA A 163 -11.46 8.77 10.42
CA ALA A 163 -11.70 7.38 10.01
C ALA A 163 -10.38 6.61 9.77
N LYS A 164 -9.47 7.18 8.96
CA LYS A 164 -8.15 6.58 8.72
C LYS A 164 -7.34 6.39 10.00
N ARG A 165 -7.42 7.31 10.95
CA ARG A 165 -6.76 7.17 12.26
C ARG A 165 -7.35 6.03 13.08
N SER A 166 -8.67 5.90 13.10
CA SER A 166 -9.36 4.79 13.75
C SER A 166 -8.94 3.44 13.15
N LEU A 167 -8.96 3.31 11.81
CA LEU A 167 -8.50 2.11 11.10
C LEU A 167 -7.03 1.79 11.40
N THR A 168 -6.15 2.81 11.41
CA THR A 168 -4.73 2.62 11.75
C THR A 168 -4.56 2.13 13.19
N GLY A 169 -5.33 2.66 14.13
CA GLY A 169 -5.32 2.22 15.52
C GLY A 169 -5.63 0.74 15.65
N GLN A 170 -6.67 0.27 14.96
CA GLN A 170 -7.07 -1.14 15.00
C GLN A 170 -6.05 -2.06 14.32
N LEU A 171 -5.51 -1.68 13.16
CA LEU A 171 -4.45 -2.44 12.50
C LEU A 171 -3.21 -2.59 13.39
N ASN A 172 -2.87 -1.57 14.18
CA ASN A 172 -1.78 -1.68 15.16
C ASN A 172 -2.08 -2.65 16.30
N GLN A 173 -3.35 -2.78 16.73
CA GLN A 173 -3.75 -3.78 17.74
C GLN A 173 -3.58 -5.19 17.18
N MET A 174 -4.05 -5.43 15.95
CA MET A 174 -3.84 -6.71 15.25
C MET A 174 -2.35 -7.04 15.11
N ALA A 175 -1.53 -6.06 14.70
CA ALA A 175 -0.08 -6.23 14.58
C ALA A 175 0.59 -6.55 15.93
N ALA A 176 0.14 -5.92 17.03
CA ALA A 176 0.65 -6.20 18.37
C ALA A 176 0.32 -7.63 18.86
N ALA A 177 -0.82 -8.19 18.43
CA ALA A 177 -1.19 -9.59 18.64
C ALA A 177 -0.49 -10.58 17.66
N GLY A 178 0.37 -10.06 16.79
CA GLY A 178 1.15 -10.86 15.84
C GLY A 178 0.39 -11.24 14.58
N PHE A 179 -0.64 -10.47 14.21
CA PHE A 179 -1.34 -10.63 12.94
C PHE A 179 -0.84 -9.66 11.88
N VAL A 180 -0.96 -10.10 10.63
CA VAL A 180 -0.70 -9.33 9.43
C VAL A 180 -1.96 -9.37 8.58
N VAL A 181 -2.35 -8.21 8.05
CA VAL A 181 -3.48 -8.10 7.13
C VAL A 181 -2.95 -7.86 5.72
N LEU A 182 -3.28 -8.76 4.82
CA LEU A 182 -3.13 -8.58 3.39
C LEU A 182 -4.47 -8.15 2.82
N GLY A 183 -4.47 -7.24 1.86
CA GLY A 183 -5.71 -6.68 1.34
C GLY A 183 -5.62 -6.28 -0.12
N GLY A 184 -6.74 -6.39 -0.82
CA GLY A 184 -6.89 -5.91 -2.18
C GLY A 184 -8.36 -5.66 -2.53
N ARG A 185 -8.59 -5.18 -3.75
CA ARG A 185 -9.92 -4.88 -4.27
C ARG A 185 -10.09 -5.55 -5.62
N ARG A 186 -11.23 -6.20 -5.82
CA ARG A 186 -11.61 -6.81 -7.11
C ARG A 186 -13.07 -6.54 -7.44
N GLU A 187 -13.40 -6.67 -8.72
CA GLU A 187 -14.79 -6.75 -9.16
C GLU A 187 -15.28 -8.19 -8.96
N ALA A 188 -16.45 -8.35 -8.34
CA ALA A 188 -17.07 -9.66 -8.16
C ALA A 188 -18.59 -9.58 -8.33
N ALA A 189 -19.17 -10.70 -8.79
CA ALA A 189 -20.62 -10.86 -8.83
C ALA A 189 -21.14 -11.15 -7.41
N LEU A 190 -22.00 -10.26 -6.91
CA LEU A 190 -22.59 -10.31 -5.56
C LEU A 190 -23.96 -11.03 -5.56
N GLY A 191 -24.34 -11.63 -6.68
CA GLY A 191 -25.65 -12.24 -6.91
C GLY A 191 -26.66 -11.28 -7.54
N ALA A 192 -27.79 -11.83 -8.03
CA ALA A 192 -28.88 -11.07 -8.66
C ALA A 192 -28.47 -10.14 -9.84
N GLY A 193 -27.37 -10.47 -10.53
CA GLY A 193 -26.84 -9.66 -11.63
C GLY A 193 -26.11 -8.39 -11.19
N VAL A 194 -25.86 -8.21 -9.89
CA VAL A 194 -25.07 -7.11 -9.35
C VAL A 194 -23.59 -7.50 -9.40
N THR A 195 -22.80 -6.70 -10.10
CA THR A 195 -21.34 -6.75 -10.07
C THR A 195 -20.85 -5.46 -9.44
N GLY A 196 -19.85 -5.57 -8.58
CA GLY A 196 -19.22 -4.38 -8.04
C GLY A 196 -17.96 -4.68 -7.23
N PRO A 197 -17.36 -3.63 -6.67
CA PRO A 197 -16.13 -3.73 -5.93
C PRO A 197 -16.32 -4.50 -4.61
N VAL A 198 -15.50 -5.52 -4.42
CA VAL A 198 -15.41 -6.32 -3.19
C VAL A 198 -14.01 -6.18 -2.61
N VAL A 199 -13.95 -5.98 -1.29
CA VAL A 199 -12.69 -5.99 -0.55
C VAL A 199 -12.33 -7.44 -0.25
N VAL A 200 -11.09 -7.81 -0.58
CA VAL A 200 -10.52 -9.10 -0.20
C VAL A 200 -9.50 -8.82 0.90
N LEU A 201 -9.69 -9.41 2.08
CA LEU A 201 -8.75 -9.36 3.19
C LEU A 201 -8.31 -10.77 3.57
N GLU A 202 -7.02 -10.94 3.86
CA GLU A 202 -6.46 -12.16 4.43
C GLU A 202 -5.76 -11.80 5.73
N VAL A 203 -6.22 -12.35 6.84
CA VAL A 203 -5.57 -12.21 8.15
C VAL A 203 -4.67 -13.43 8.36
N VAL A 204 -3.38 -13.19 8.54
CA VAL A 204 -2.37 -14.25 8.68
C VAL A 204 -1.42 -13.96 9.83
N ARG A 205 -0.80 -15.00 10.39
CA ARG A 205 0.37 -14.81 11.25
C ARG A 205 1.63 -14.75 10.37
N PRO A 206 2.66 -13.94 10.70
CA PRO A 206 3.90 -13.85 9.94
C PRO A 206 4.57 -15.21 9.67
N GLU A 207 4.44 -16.15 10.61
CA GLU A 207 4.98 -17.51 10.50
C GLU A 207 4.23 -18.35 9.45
N GLY A 208 2.98 -17.99 9.15
CA GLY A 208 2.14 -18.59 8.10
C GLY A 208 2.33 -17.97 6.71
N LEU A 209 3.07 -16.85 6.58
CA LEU A 209 3.38 -16.26 5.27
C LEU A 209 4.25 -17.20 4.41
N GLU A 210 5.01 -18.10 5.03
CA GLU A 210 5.79 -19.12 4.32
C GLU A 210 4.90 -20.23 3.72
N ALA A 211 3.75 -20.54 4.34
CA ALA A 211 2.81 -21.55 3.84
C ALA A 211 2.02 -21.05 2.61
N LEU A 212 1.79 -19.74 2.51
CA LEU A 212 1.23 -19.10 1.31
C LEU A 212 2.20 -19.10 0.11
N ARG A 213 3.47 -19.48 0.30
CA ARG A 213 4.46 -19.61 -0.79
C ARG A 213 4.43 -20.94 -1.52
N VAL A 214 3.54 -21.89 -1.19
CA VAL A 214 3.61 -23.25 -1.76
C VAL A 214 2.28 -23.74 -2.32
N SER A 215 2.14 -23.60 -3.64
CA SER A 215 1.80 -24.71 -4.53
C SER A 215 2.05 -24.30 -5.99
N VAL A 216 3.28 -24.48 -6.48
CA VAL A 216 3.57 -24.56 -7.91
C VAL A 216 3.45 -26.04 -8.30
N PRO A 217 2.42 -26.48 -9.05
CA PRO A 217 2.42 -27.82 -9.62
C PRO A 217 3.57 -27.89 -10.63
N GLY A 218 4.44 -28.87 -10.44
CA GLY A 218 5.68 -29.03 -11.19
C GLY A 218 5.51 -28.91 -12.69
N GLY A 219 6.44 -28.18 -13.31
CA GLY A 219 6.57 -28.06 -14.75
C GLY A 219 6.64 -29.43 -15.40
N ALA A 220 5.72 -29.66 -16.35
CA ALA A 220 5.78 -30.79 -17.25
C ALA A 220 7.13 -30.77 -17.99
N ALA A 221 7.84 -31.89 -17.92
CA ALA A 221 9.03 -32.15 -18.72
C ALA A 221 8.71 -31.95 -20.22
N ALA A 222 9.52 -31.12 -20.89
CA ALA A 222 9.48 -30.97 -22.33
C ALA A 222 9.80 -32.30 -23.03
N PRO A 223 9.11 -32.65 -24.14
CA PRO A 223 9.44 -33.83 -24.91
C PRO A 223 10.77 -33.62 -25.64
N GLY A 224 11.60 -34.67 -25.63
CA GLY A 224 12.95 -34.66 -26.16
C GLY A 224 13.04 -34.35 -27.65
N ASP A 225 14.11 -33.62 -27.99
CA ASP A 225 14.60 -33.48 -29.35
C ASP A 225 15.00 -34.84 -29.90
N MET A 226 14.30 -35.25 -30.95
CA MET A 226 14.70 -36.30 -31.87
C MET A 226 14.75 -35.67 -33.26
N ARG A 227 15.91 -35.14 -33.65
CA ARG A 227 16.59 -35.34 -34.95
C ARG A 227 17.72 -34.35 -35.18
#